data_AF-A0A1H8SWX9-F1
#
_entry.id   AF-A0A1H8SWX9-F1
#
_cell.length_a   1.000
_cell.length_b   1.000
_cell.length_c   1.000
_cell.angle_alpha   90.00
_cell.angle_beta   90.00
_cell.angle_gamma   90.00
#
_symmetry.space_group_name_H-M   'P 1'
#
loop_
_entity.id
_entity.type
_entity.pdbx_description
1 polymer ?
#
loop_
_entity_poly.entity_id
_entity_poly.type
_entity_poly.pdbx_seq_one_letter_code
_entity_poly.pdbx_strand_id
1 'polypeptide(L)'
;MTHRIKKDQEYESCQPTYYGSTGPEYTRIRVIEPPRHEAGRVGIATVHEDGRLLRRRIINARQLHATGTVGAEQLPRRTGYRLVTDEGSSEQ
;
A
#
# COMPACT_ATOMS: atom_id res chain seq x y z
N MET A 1 16.86 -4.88 -5.98
CA MET A 1 15.62 -5.44 -6.55
C MET A 1 14.58 -4.33 -6.59
N THR A 2 14.01 -4.05 -7.75
CA THR A 2 12.95 -3.05 -7.85
C THR A 2 11.62 -3.68 -7.45
N HIS A 3 10.91 -3.02 -6.54
CA HIS A 3 9.62 -3.46 -6.03
C HIS A 3 8.57 -3.42 -7.16
N ARG A 4 8.04 -4.59 -7.57
CA ARG A 4 7.03 -4.67 -8.63
C ARG A 4 5.64 -4.62 -8.04
N ILE A 5 4.88 -3.59 -8.40
CA ILE A 5 3.49 -3.41 -8.00
C ILE A 5 2.59 -4.24 -8.92
N LYS A 6 1.81 -5.16 -8.34
CA LYS A 6 0.88 -6.05 -9.02
C LYS A 6 -0.55 -5.78 -8.56
N LYS A 7 -1.52 -6.20 -9.37
CA LYS A 7 -2.93 -6.23 -9.00
C LYS A 7 -3.12 -7.11 -7.75
N ASP A 8 -4.10 -6.77 -6.93
CA ASP A 8 -4.53 -7.48 -5.71
C ASP A 8 -3.53 -7.51 -4.54
N GLN A 9 -2.30 -6.99 -4.73
CA GLN A 9 -1.40 -6.70 -3.62
C GLN A 9 -2.03 -5.72 -2.63
N GLU A 10 -1.81 -5.97 -1.35
CA GLU A 10 -2.26 -5.09 -0.28
C GLU A 10 -1.10 -4.37 0.39
N TYR A 11 -1.35 -3.11 0.69
CA TYR A 11 -0.43 -2.23 1.36
C TYR A 11 -1.11 -1.57 2.56
N GLU A 12 -0.32 -1.18 3.53
CA GLU A 12 -0.74 -0.49 4.74
C GLU A 12 0.02 0.83 4.87
N SER A 13 -0.60 1.88 5.39
CA SER A 13 0.06 3.17 5.58
C SER A 13 1.32 3.03 6.45
N CYS A 14 2.41 3.67 6.06
CA CYS A 14 3.65 3.63 6.85
C CYS A 14 3.53 4.41 8.18
N GLN A 15 2.56 5.33 8.25
CA GLN A 15 2.24 6.09 9.45
C GLN A 15 0.80 5.81 9.86
N PRO A 16 0.53 5.69 11.17
CA PRO A 16 -0.83 5.61 11.66
C PRO A 16 -1.53 6.97 11.53
N THR A 17 -2.85 6.92 11.37
CA THR A 17 -3.72 8.08 11.58
C THR A 17 -4.26 8.01 12.99
N TYR A 18 -4.24 9.14 13.69
CA TYR A 18 -4.74 9.25 15.06
C TYR A 18 -6.13 9.86 15.03
N TYR A 19 -7.16 9.03 15.11
CA TYR A 19 -8.55 9.49 15.23
C TYR A 19 -8.96 9.52 16.71
N GLY A 20 -8.70 10.62 17.41
CA GLY A 20 -9.19 10.82 18.77
C GLY A 20 -8.77 9.72 19.76
N SER A 21 -9.73 9.14 20.50
CA SER A 21 -9.49 8.18 21.60
C SER A 21 -9.37 6.71 21.19
N THR A 22 -9.50 6.34 19.91
CA THR A 22 -9.46 4.93 19.45
C THR A 22 -8.06 4.37 19.22
N GLY A 23 -7.01 5.18 19.41
CA GLY A 23 -5.63 4.76 19.21
C GLY A 23 -5.16 4.90 17.75
N PRO A 24 -3.96 4.38 17.42
CA PRO A 24 -3.38 4.50 16.09
C PRO A 24 -4.04 3.54 15.08
N GLU A 25 -4.59 4.07 14.00
CA GLU A 25 -5.17 3.28 12.91
C GLU A 25 -4.31 3.31 11.65
N TYR A 26 -4.08 2.15 11.05
CA TYR A 26 -3.33 2.02 9.81
C TYR A 26 -4.26 1.77 8.64
N THR A 27 -4.24 2.65 7.63
CA THR A 27 -5.11 2.52 6.46
C THR A 27 -4.56 1.44 5.54
N ARG A 28 -5.37 0.41 5.27
CA ARG A 28 -5.07 -0.61 4.26
C ARG A 28 -5.63 -0.23 2.90
N ILE A 29 -4.88 -0.54 1.85
CA ILE A 29 -5.26 -0.33 0.46
C ILE A 29 -4.93 -1.57 -0.37
N ARG A 30 -5.74 -1.86 -1.39
CA ARG A 30 -5.51 -2.92 -2.37
C ARG A 30 -5.31 -2.31 -3.75
N VAL A 31 -4.35 -2.84 -4.51
CA VAL A 31 -4.13 -2.46 -5.90
C VAL A 31 -5.22 -3.05 -6.77
N ILE A 32 -5.99 -2.20 -7.44
CA ILE A 32 -7.03 -2.61 -8.39
C ILE A 32 -6.57 -2.47 -9.84
N GLU A 33 -5.67 -1.52 -10.10
CA GLU A 33 -5.05 -1.30 -11.41
C GLU A 33 -3.55 -1.06 -11.22
N PRO A 34 -2.69 -2.02 -11.61
CA PRO A 34 -1.25 -1.88 -11.48
C PRO A 34 -0.73 -0.78 -12.43
N PRO A 35 0.42 -0.17 -12.12
CA PRO A 35 0.96 0.88 -12.97
C PRO A 35 1.49 0.32 -14.28
N ARG A 36 1.33 1.07 -15.38
CA ARG A 36 1.93 0.71 -16.68
C ARG A 36 3.47 0.75 -16.69
N HIS A 37 4.07 1.47 -15.77
CA HIS A 37 5.52 1.64 -15.60
C HIS A 37 5.84 2.04 -14.15
N GLU A 38 7.07 1.84 -13.68
CA GLU A 38 7.45 1.93 -12.26
C GLU A 38 7.16 3.28 -11.58
N ALA A 39 7.17 4.40 -12.31
CA ALA A 39 6.82 5.72 -11.79
C ALA A 39 5.35 6.14 -12.09
N GLY A 40 4.52 5.16 -12.44
CA GLY A 40 3.18 5.40 -12.96
C GLY A 40 2.09 5.68 -11.95
N ARG A 41 0.89 5.88 -12.49
CA ARG A 41 -0.33 5.96 -11.71
C ARG A 41 -0.80 4.55 -11.38
N VAL A 42 -1.21 4.33 -10.14
CA VAL A 42 -1.76 3.07 -9.64
C VAL A 42 -3.19 3.32 -9.18
N GLY A 43 -4.11 2.49 -9.65
CA GLY A 43 -5.46 2.45 -9.10
C GLY A 43 -5.49 1.63 -7.83
N ILE A 44 -6.03 2.22 -6.77
CA ILE A 44 -6.18 1.56 -5.46
C ILE A 44 -7.60 1.70 -4.92
N ALA A 45 -7.97 0.82 -4.00
CA ALA A 45 -9.14 0.95 -3.14
C ALA A 45 -8.72 0.80 -1.69
N THR A 46 -9.34 1.53 -0.78
CA THR A 46 -9.20 1.30 0.66
C THR A 46 -9.80 -0.05 1.03
N VAL A 47 -9.14 -0.82 1.90
CA VAL A 47 -9.65 -2.08 2.42
C VAL A 47 -10.24 -1.81 3.79
N HIS A 48 -11.51 -2.15 3.98
CA HIS A 48 -12.18 -2.10 5.27
C HIS A 48 -11.84 -3.33 6.12
N GLU A 49 -12.12 -3.30 7.42
CA GLU A 49 -11.80 -4.41 8.33
C GLU A 49 -12.48 -5.73 7.96
N ASP A 50 -13.65 -5.66 7.32
CA ASP A 50 -14.40 -6.81 6.79
C ASP A 50 -13.92 -7.28 5.40
N GLY A 51 -12.81 -6.73 4.90
CA GLY A 51 -12.22 -7.05 3.60
C GLY A 51 -12.91 -6.38 2.41
N ARG A 52 -13.95 -5.57 2.63
CA ARG A 52 -14.62 -4.85 1.53
C ARG A 52 -13.74 -3.73 0.98
N LEU A 53 -13.82 -3.56 -0.34
CA LEU A 53 -13.14 -2.47 -1.04
C LEU A 53 -13.99 -1.20 -0.98
N LEU A 54 -13.49 -0.20 -0.27
CA LEU A 54 -14.06 1.13 -0.16
C LEU A 54 -13.27 2.12 -1.01
N ARG A 55 -13.96 3.14 -1.51
CA ARG A 55 -13.41 4.37 -2.11
C ARG A 55 -12.17 4.18 -3.00
N ARG A 56 -12.41 4.12 -4.31
CA ARG A 56 -11.35 4.01 -5.32
C ARG A 56 -10.65 5.35 -5.53
N ARG A 57 -9.33 5.34 -5.71
CA ARG A 57 -8.55 6.52 -6.10
C ARG A 57 -7.28 6.13 -6.84
N ILE A 58 -6.67 7.12 -7.50
CA ILE A 58 -5.39 6.98 -8.18
C ILE A 58 -4.29 7.60 -7.32
N ILE A 59 -3.17 6.88 -7.15
CA ILE A 59 -1.97 7.38 -6.44
C ILE A 59 -0.72 7.18 -7.30
N ASN A 60 0.41 7.76 -6.88
CA ASN A 60 1.69 7.52 -7.54
C ASN A 60 2.32 6.21 -7.04
N ALA A 61 2.83 5.38 -7.96
CA ALA A 61 3.53 4.14 -7.66
C ALA A 61 4.69 4.32 -6.67
N ARG A 62 5.36 5.48 -6.66
CA ARG A 62 6.43 5.81 -5.70
C ARG A 62 5.96 5.86 -4.25
N GLN A 63 4.66 5.89 -3.99
CA GLN A 63 4.08 5.85 -2.66
C GLN A 63 3.86 4.40 -2.16
N LEU A 64 4.07 3.39 -3.00
CA LEU A 64 3.99 1.98 -2.64
C LEU A 64 5.39 1.40 -2.50
N HIS A 65 5.67 0.83 -1.33
CA HIS A 65 7.00 0.37 -0.95
C HIS A 65 6.99 -1.11 -0.59
N ALA A 66 8.07 -1.82 -0.93
CA ALA A 66 8.25 -3.21 -0.51
C ALA A 66 8.32 -3.36 1.01
N THR A 67 8.89 -2.36 1.71
CA THR A 67 9.08 -2.38 3.16
C THR A 67 8.65 -1.06 3.79
N GLY A 68 8.31 -1.12 5.08
CA GLY A 68 8.00 0.07 5.90
C GLY A 68 9.23 0.87 6.32
N THR A 69 10.42 0.56 5.82
CA THR A 69 11.69 1.19 6.24
C THR A 69 12.48 1.72 5.04
N VAL A 70 13.42 2.64 5.31
CA VAL A 70 14.34 3.25 4.33
C VAL A 70 15.79 3.04 4.72
N GLY A 71 16.65 2.89 3.71
CA GLY A 71 18.11 2.87 3.88
C GLY A 71 18.65 1.63 4.58
N ALA A 72 19.97 1.59 4.74
CA ALA A 72 20.66 0.50 5.45
C ALA A 72 20.34 0.47 6.95
N GLU A 73 20.02 1.64 7.51
CA GLU A 73 19.69 1.83 8.93
C GLU A 73 18.25 1.41 9.29
N GLN A 74 17.47 0.94 8.31
CA GLN A 74 16.09 0.49 8.49
C GLN A 74 15.17 1.50 9.20
N LEU A 75 15.36 2.79 8.92
CA LEU A 75 14.55 3.84 9.53
C LEU A 75 13.10 3.76 9.07
N PRO A 76 12.08 3.94 9.94
CA PRO A 76 10.69 3.90 9.52
C PRO A 76 10.36 4.93 8.44
N ARG A 77 9.55 4.53 7.47
CA ARG A 77 9.01 5.42 6.44
C ARG A 77 8.02 6.39 7.05
N ARG A 78 8.25 7.68 6.78
CA ARG A 78 7.35 8.76 7.21
C ARG A 78 6.16 8.97 6.30
N THR A 79 6.15 8.35 5.11
CA THR A 79 5.09 8.53 4.11
C THR A 79 4.89 7.24 3.30
N GLY A 80 3.79 7.21 2.54
CA GLY A 80 3.47 6.10 1.64
C GLY A 80 2.85 4.90 2.35
N TYR A 81 2.90 3.76 1.67
CA TYR A 81 2.34 2.50 2.11
C TYR A 81 3.35 1.38 1.93
N ARG A 82 3.42 0.46 2.89
CA ARG A 82 4.27 -0.73 2.88
C ARG A 82 3.48 -1.95 2.46
N LEU A 83 4.10 -2.83 1.69
CA LEU A 83 3.51 -4.11 1.30
C LEU A 83 3.23 -4.96 2.55
N VAL A 84 2.02 -5.50 2.65
CA VAL A 84 1.60 -6.43 3.73
C VAL A 84 1.27 -7.79 3.16
N THR A 85 0.69 -7.84 1.96
CA THR A 85 0.32 -9.09 1.30
C THR A 85 0.76 -9.05 -0.15
N ASP A 86 1.64 -9.98 -0.52
CA ASP A 86 2.11 -10.19 -1.89
C ASP A 86 1.25 -11.21 -2.65
N GLU A 87 -0.04 -11.35 -2.31
CA GLU A 87 -0.98 -12.19 -3.08
C GLU A 87 -1.44 -11.45 -4.35
N GLY A 88 -0.48 -10.96 -5.12
CA GLY A 88 -0.74 -10.50 -6.47
C GLY A 88 -0.84 -11.70 -7.39
N SER A 89 -2.04 -12.29 -7.46
CA SER A 89 -2.48 -13.37 -8.35
C SER A 89 -1.34 -14.23 -8.90
N SER A 90 -1.02 -15.30 -8.18
CA SER A 90 -0.58 -16.54 -8.80
C SER A 90 -1.73 -17.04 -9.69
N GLU A 91 -1.83 -16.53 -10.92
CA GLU A 91 -2.58 -17.26 -11.95
C GLU A 91 -1.78 -18.56 -12.22
N GLN A 92 -2.29 -19.68 -11.69
CA GLN A 92 -2.00 -21.02 -12.20
C GLN A 92 -2.76 -21.24 -13.50
#